data_AF-A0A966QKY6-F1
#
_entry.id   AF-A0A966QKY6-F1
#
_cell.length_a   1.000
_cell.length_b   1.000
_cell.length_c   1.000
_cell.angle_alpha   90.00
_cell.angle_beta   90.00
_cell.angle_gamma   90.00
#
_symmetry.space_group_name_H-M   'P 1'
#
loop_
_entity.id
_entity.type
_entity.pdbx_description
1 polymer ?
#
loop_
_entity_poly.entity_id
_entity_poly.type
_entity_poly.pdbx_seq_one_letter_code
_entity_poly.pdbx_strand_id
1 'polypeptide(L)'
;MTATPLAASTLAPGSDATAAFRAAYDNRYTWSPGFGGYRGTCSWEQEAVGDQPAQRVEGTFSVGADLKATVEGIDDEAVHKAVASQLWEVAIHRVRRSFEQTHGENTFTAGDTDAVGTEVIVGGKNAGDRYRI
;
A
#
# COMPACT_ATOMS: atom_id res chain seq x y z
N MET A 1 -24.42 19.54 1.94
CA MET A 1 -24.32 18.37 2.84
C MET A 1 -23.00 18.49 3.57
N THR A 2 -23.03 18.91 4.84
CA THR A 2 -21.85 19.03 5.69
C THR A 2 -21.55 17.66 6.29
N ALA A 3 -20.42 17.06 5.92
CA ALA A 3 -19.94 15.84 6.53
C ALA A 3 -19.57 16.12 7.99
N THR A 4 -20.25 15.47 8.93
CA THR A 4 -19.86 15.46 10.34
C THR A 4 -18.51 14.74 10.45
N PRO A 5 -17.45 15.35 11.02
CA PRO A 5 -16.22 14.63 11.27
C PRO A 5 -16.51 13.54 12.31
N LEU A 6 -16.24 12.29 11.95
CA LEU A 6 -16.18 11.19 12.91
C LEU A 6 -15.07 11.54 13.90
N ALA A 7 -15.42 11.72 15.16
CA ALA A 7 -14.43 11.82 16.22
C ALA A 7 -13.64 10.51 16.25
N ALA A 8 -12.38 10.55 15.81
CA ALA A 8 -11.46 9.44 16.01
C ALA A 8 -11.36 9.20 17.52
N SER A 9 -11.88 8.07 18.00
CA SER A 9 -11.59 7.65 19.38
C SER A 9 -10.10 7.39 19.45
N THR A 10 -9.37 8.31 20.08
CA THR A 10 -7.94 8.18 20.28
C THR A 10 -7.70 7.06 21.29
N LEU A 11 -7.09 5.96 20.83
CA LEU A 11 -6.67 4.89 21.73
C LEU A 11 -5.57 5.43 22.65
N ALA A 12 -5.68 5.15 23.95
CA ALA A 12 -4.64 5.52 24.89
C ALA A 12 -3.37 4.68 24.62
N PRO A 13 -2.16 5.26 24.69
CA PRO A 13 -0.93 4.48 24.56
C PRO A 13 -0.90 3.30 25.54
N GLY A 14 -0.46 2.14 25.08
CA GLY A 14 -0.43 0.89 25.84
C GLY A 14 -1.73 0.08 25.83
N SER A 15 -2.83 0.62 25.27
CA SER A 15 -4.10 -0.13 25.14
C SER A 15 -4.07 -1.12 23.97
N ASP A 16 -4.96 -2.12 24.03
CA ASP A 16 -5.15 -3.08 22.91
C ASP A 16 -5.76 -2.36 21.69
N ALA A 17 -5.04 -2.41 20.58
CA ALA A 17 -5.42 -1.78 19.32
C ALA A 17 -6.03 -2.76 18.31
N THR A 18 -6.22 -4.03 18.67
CA THR A 18 -6.60 -5.11 17.73
C THR A 18 -7.88 -4.79 16.96
N ALA A 19 -8.93 -4.32 17.64
CA ALA A 19 -10.21 -4.01 17.01
C ALA A 19 -10.10 -2.85 16.01
N ALA A 20 -9.37 -1.79 16.37
CA ALA A 20 -9.18 -0.62 15.51
C ALA A 20 -8.29 -0.96 14.30
N PHE A 21 -7.19 -1.68 14.53
CA PHE A 21 -6.31 -2.12 13.44
C PHE A 21 -7.01 -3.07 12.48
N ARG A 22 -7.83 -4.01 12.98
CA ARG A 22 -8.67 -4.88 12.16
C ARG A 22 -9.66 -4.06 11.32
N ALA A 23 -10.35 -3.09 11.92
CA ALA A 23 -11.29 -2.24 11.20
C ALA A 23 -10.59 -1.48 10.05
N ALA A 24 -9.40 -0.91 10.30
CA ALA A 24 -8.60 -0.27 9.25
C ALA A 24 -8.17 -1.26 8.17
N TYR A 25 -7.66 -2.43 8.58
CA TYR A 25 -7.23 -3.50 7.68
C TYR A 25 -8.37 -3.96 6.76
N ASP A 26 -9.57 -4.20 7.29
CA ASP A 26 -10.71 -4.68 6.52
C ASP A 26 -11.27 -3.63 5.55
N ASN A 27 -11.08 -2.34 5.84
CA ASN A 27 -11.45 -1.22 4.96
C ASN A 27 -10.40 -0.89 3.90
N ARG A 28 -9.27 -1.60 3.85
CA ARG A 28 -8.29 -1.40 2.79
C ARG A 28 -8.90 -1.77 1.44
N TYR A 29 -8.54 -1.03 0.41
CA TYR A 29 -8.90 -1.43 -0.94
C TYR A 29 -8.21 -2.75 -1.28
N THR A 30 -9.00 -3.74 -1.67
CA THR A 30 -8.53 -5.02 -2.21
C THR A 30 -9.14 -5.25 -3.57
N TRP A 31 -8.51 -6.06 -4.40
CA TRP A 31 -9.10 -6.50 -5.66
C TRP A 31 -10.46 -7.16 -5.40
N SER A 32 -11.48 -6.74 -6.14
CA SER A 32 -12.80 -7.37 -6.09
C SER A 32 -12.69 -8.85 -6.49
N PRO A 33 -13.56 -9.73 -5.96
CA PRO A 33 -13.69 -11.09 -6.47
C PRO A 33 -13.89 -11.08 -7.99
N GLY A 34 -13.15 -11.92 -8.71
CA GLY A 34 -13.21 -11.97 -10.17
C GLY A 34 -12.48 -10.82 -10.89
N PHE A 35 -11.53 -10.15 -10.21
CA PHE A 35 -10.66 -9.14 -10.84
C PHE A 35 -10.09 -9.64 -12.18
N GLY A 36 -10.48 -8.96 -13.27
CA GLY A 36 -10.12 -9.32 -14.63
C GLY A 36 -8.83 -8.68 -15.15
N GLY A 37 -8.15 -7.89 -14.32
CA GLY A 37 -7.02 -7.07 -14.75
C GLY A 37 -7.40 -5.63 -15.12
N TYR A 38 -6.38 -4.83 -15.44
CA TYR A 38 -6.54 -3.47 -15.97
C TYR A 38 -5.36 -3.11 -16.87
N ARG A 39 -5.53 -2.07 -17.69
CA ARG A 39 -4.50 -1.55 -18.59
C ARG A 39 -4.44 -0.04 -18.46
N GLY A 40 -3.30 0.54 -18.80
CA GLY A 40 -3.11 1.98 -18.75
C GLY A 40 -1.81 2.43 -19.38
N THR A 41 -1.53 3.72 -19.22
CA THR A 41 -0.26 4.36 -19.57
C THR A 41 0.55 4.60 -18.30
N CYS A 42 1.87 4.63 -18.44
CA CYS A 42 2.79 4.99 -17.36
C CYS A 42 3.81 6.01 -17.87
N SER A 43 4.24 6.90 -16.99
CA SER A 43 5.30 7.87 -17.25
C SER A 43 6.30 7.88 -16.11
N TRP A 44 7.58 7.88 -16.44
CA TRP A 44 8.69 8.10 -15.53
C TRP A 44 9.24 9.49 -15.79
N GLU A 45 9.34 10.32 -14.75
CA GLU A 45 9.90 11.66 -14.82
C GLU A 45 11.00 11.80 -13.78
N GLN A 46 12.18 12.23 -14.22
CA GLN A 46 13.32 12.55 -13.37
C GLN A 46 13.75 13.98 -13.67
N GLU A 47 13.84 14.82 -12.65
CA GLU A 47 14.38 16.17 -12.78
C GLU A 47 15.89 16.13 -13.02
N ALA A 48 16.44 17.22 -13.54
CA ALA A 48 17.88 17.33 -13.73
C ALA A 48 18.60 17.29 -12.37
N VAL A 49 19.61 16.43 -12.24
CA VAL A 49 20.43 16.31 -11.02
C VAL A 49 21.91 16.43 -11.40
N GLY A 50 22.54 17.52 -10.97
CA GLY A 50 23.90 17.84 -11.38
C GLY A 50 23.99 18.04 -12.89
N ASP A 51 24.87 17.29 -13.54
CA ASP A 51 25.04 17.31 -15.00
C ASP A 51 24.08 16.36 -15.74
N GLN A 52 23.24 15.60 -15.02
CA GLN A 52 22.25 14.73 -15.65
C GLN A 52 21.04 15.56 -16.12
N PRO A 53 20.66 15.51 -17.41
CA PRO A 53 19.50 16.22 -17.89
C PRO A 53 18.21 15.61 -17.33
N ALA A 54 17.15 16.41 -17.30
CA ALA A 54 15.82 15.88 -17.01
C ALA A 54 15.45 14.80 -18.04
N GLN A 55 14.83 13.72 -17.58
CA GLN A 55 14.43 12.60 -18.40
C GLN A 55 12.95 12.33 -18.21
N ARG A 56 12.25 12.12 -19.33
CA ARG A 56 10.88 11.63 -19.35
C ARG A 56 10.80 10.41 -20.25
N VAL A 57 10.21 9.33 -19.74
CA VAL A 57 9.97 8.09 -20.48
C VAL A 57 8.50 7.71 -20.33
N GLU A 58 7.86 7.31 -21.42
CA GLU A 58 6.45 6.92 -21.44
C GLU A 58 6.30 5.49 -21.94
N GLY A 59 5.29 4.80 -21.44
CA GLY A 59 4.97 3.44 -21.85
C GLY A 59 3.52 3.10 -21.61
N THR A 60 3.17 1.87 -21.95
CA THR A 60 1.88 1.28 -21.59
C THR A 60 2.09 0.07 -20.71
N PHE A 61 1.09 -0.26 -19.92
CA PHE A 61 1.14 -1.44 -19.07
C PHE A 61 -0.18 -2.20 -19.08
N SER A 62 -0.09 -3.48 -18.75
CA SER A 62 -1.26 -4.29 -18.42
C SER A 62 -0.98 -5.09 -17.16
N VAL A 63 -1.98 -5.21 -16.29
CA VAL A 63 -2.01 -6.17 -15.18
C VAL A 63 -3.09 -7.19 -15.49
N GLY A 64 -2.72 -8.45 -15.62
CA GLY A 64 -3.64 -9.55 -15.93
C GLY A 64 -4.50 -9.95 -14.73
N ALA A 65 -5.50 -10.80 -14.98
CA ALA A 65 -6.30 -11.45 -13.94
C ALA A 65 -5.44 -12.35 -13.02
N ASP A 66 -4.27 -12.79 -13.49
CA ASP A 66 -3.26 -13.52 -12.71
C ASP A 66 -2.32 -12.61 -11.92
N LEU A 67 -2.62 -11.30 -11.86
CA LEU A 67 -1.85 -10.26 -11.17
C LEU A 67 -0.45 -10.01 -11.73
N LYS A 68 -0.14 -10.53 -12.92
CA LYS A 68 1.14 -10.27 -13.58
C LYS A 68 1.09 -8.99 -14.39
N ALA A 69 2.12 -8.17 -14.23
CA ALA A 69 2.28 -6.93 -14.97
C ALA A 69 3.14 -7.14 -16.23
N THR A 70 2.77 -6.49 -17.32
CA THR A 70 3.62 -6.28 -18.50
C THR A 70 3.77 -4.79 -18.75
N VAL A 71 4.95 -4.37 -19.20
CA VAL A 71 5.27 -2.98 -19.54
C VAL A 71 5.89 -2.95 -20.94
N GLU A 72 5.39 -2.07 -21.79
CA GLU A 72 5.79 -1.90 -23.19
C GLU A 72 6.14 -0.43 -23.47
N GLY A 73 7.07 -0.20 -24.40
CA GLY A 73 7.48 1.15 -24.83
C GLY A 73 8.57 1.81 -23.98
N ILE A 74 9.18 1.09 -23.04
CA ILE A 74 10.28 1.57 -22.20
C ILE A 74 11.52 0.70 -22.49
N ASP A 75 12.48 1.26 -23.24
CA ASP A 75 13.72 0.55 -23.62
C ASP A 75 14.80 0.61 -22.53
N ASP A 76 14.80 1.66 -21.71
CA ASP A 76 15.72 1.77 -20.57
C ASP A 76 15.38 0.69 -19.53
N GLU A 77 16.27 -0.29 -19.37
CA GLU A 77 16.06 -1.44 -18.49
C GLU A 77 15.87 -1.06 -17.02
N ALA A 78 16.53 0.00 -16.55
CA ALA A 78 16.41 0.45 -15.16
C ALA A 78 15.04 1.09 -14.92
N VAL A 79 14.57 1.92 -15.85
CA VAL A 79 13.24 2.52 -15.80
C VAL A 79 12.16 1.44 -15.97
N HIS A 80 12.34 0.52 -16.91
CA HIS A 80 11.41 -0.61 -17.12
C HIS A 80 11.24 -1.42 -15.83
N LYS A 81 12.36 -1.81 -15.21
CA LYS A 81 12.36 -2.56 -13.95
C LYS A 81 11.71 -1.78 -12.82
N ALA A 82 11.96 -0.48 -12.71
CA ALA A 82 11.36 0.36 -11.68
C ALA A 82 9.83 0.42 -11.82
N VAL A 83 9.33 0.69 -13.03
CA VAL A 83 7.89 0.73 -13.33
C VAL A 83 7.24 -0.64 -13.09
N ALA A 84 7.87 -1.72 -13.59
CA ALA A 84 7.38 -3.08 -13.39
C ALA A 84 7.32 -3.48 -11.91
N SER A 85 8.32 -3.07 -11.11
CA SER A 85 8.35 -3.34 -9.66
C SER A 85 7.22 -2.62 -8.93
N GLN A 86 6.95 -1.36 -9.26
CA GLN A 86 5.83 -0.60 -8.68
C GLN A 86 4.47 -1.22 -9.04
N LEU A 87 4.27 -1.65 -10.29
CA LEU A 87 3.05 -2.34 -10.70
C LEU A 87 2.87 -3.67 -9.94
N TRP A 88 3.96 -4.43 -9.78
CA TRP A 88 3.95 -5.68 -9.02
C TRP A 88 3.58 -5.44 -7.56
N GLU A 89 4.20 -4.47 -6.89
CA GLU A 89 3.90 -4.10 -5.51
C GLU A 89 2.41 -3.80 -5.34
N VAL A 90 1.84 -2.94 -6.18
CA VAL A 90 0.41 -2.61 -6.12
C VAL A 90 -0.47 -3.85 -6.34
N ALA A 91 -0.11 -4.70 -7.30
CA ALA A 91 -0.85 -5.90 -7.63
C ALA A 91 -0.90 -6.89 -6.46
N ILE A 92 0.24 -7.15 -5.80
CA ILE A 92 0.31 -8.13 -4.71
C ILE A 92 -0.26 -7.61 -3.38
N HIS A 93 -0.16 -6.31 -3.07
CA HIS A 93 -0.63 -5.76 -1.80
C HIS A 93 -2.15 -5.66 -1.73
N ARG A 94 -2.83 -5.59 -2.88
CA ARG A 94 -4.30 -5.55 -2.96
C ARG A 94 -4.94 -6.94 -3.00
N VAL A 95 -4.15 -8.02 -2.91
CA VAL A 95 -4.68 -9.38 -2.76
C VAL A 95 -5.45 -9.49 -1.45
N ARG A 96 -6.72 -9.88 -1.54
CA ARG A 96 -7.56 -10.06 -0.36
C ARG A 96 -7.09 -11.26 0.44
N ARG A 97 -6.73 -11.00 1.70
CA ARG A 97 -6.47 -12.01 2.75
C ARG A 97 -7.23 -11.59 4.00
N SER A 98 -7.73 -12.56 4.76
CA SER A 98 -8.37 -12.24 6.04
C SER A 98 -7.35 -11.69 7.03
N PHE A 99 -7.86 -10.97 8.03
CA PHE A 99 -7.05 -10.48 9.13
C PHE A 99 -6.38 -11.65 9.86
N GLU A 100 -7.13 -12.72 10.15
CA GLU A 100 -6.63 -13.92 10.81
C GLU A 100 -5.47 -14.57 10.06
N GLN A 101 -5.59 -14.73 8.74
CA GLN A 101 -4.53 -15.34 7.92
C GLN A 101 -3.23 -14.53 7.93
N THR A 102 -3.34 -13.21 8.02
CA THR A 102 -2.19 -12.30 7.90
C THR A 102 -1.60 -11.92 9.26
N HIS A 103 -2.46 -11.81 10.27
CA HIS A 103 -2.16 -11.16 11.54
C HIS A 103 -2.60 -11.97 12.76
N GLY A 104 -3.17 -13.18 12.61
CA GLY A 104 -3.70 -13.98 13.72
C GLY A 104 -2.65 -14.44 14.75
N GLU A 105 -1.36 -14.38 14.42
CA GLU A 105 -0.24 -14.71 15.31
C GLU A 105 0.42 -13.45 15.92
N ASN A 106 -0.22 -12.28 15.79
CA ASN A 106 0.29 -11.00 16.26
C ASN A 106 -0.58 -10.40 17.36
N THR A 107 0.00 -9.50 18.15
CA THR A 107 -0.69 -8.62 19.10
C THR A 107 -0.52 -7.17 18.69
N PHE A 108 -1.46 -6.31 19.07
CA PHE A 108 -1.48 -4.91 18.63
C PHE A 108 -1.64 -3.98 19.84
N THR A 109 -0.65 -3.12 20.06
CA THR A 109 -0.67 -2.16 21.15
C THR A 109 -0.65 -0.75 20.58
N ALA A 110 -1.53 0.13 21.07
CA ALA A 110 -1.54 1.53 20.68
C ALA A 110 -0.27 2.23 21.18
N GLY A 111 0.39 2.97 20.30
CA GLY A 111 1.48 3.89 20.61
C GLY A 111 0.98 5.33 20.66
N ASP A 112 1.84 6.27 20.27
CA ASP A 112 1.51 7.69 20.26
C ASP A 112 0.55 8.06 19.12
N THR A 113 -0.24 9.12 19.32
CA THR A 113 -1.10 9.70 18.29
C THR A 113 -0.59 11.06 17.87
N ASP A 114 -0.51 11.29 16.55
CA ASP A 114 -0.17 12.58 15.96
C ASP A 114 -1.16 12.95 14.83
N ALA A 115 -0.81 13.96 14.03
CA ALA A 115 -1.64 14.42 12.92
C ALA A 115 -1.85 13.39 11.79
N VAL A 116 -1.02 12.35 11.72
CA VAL A 116 -1.13 11.26 10.72
C VAL A 116 -2.04 10.14 11.23
N GLY A 117 -2.08 9.91 12.54
CA GLY A 117 -2.96 8.91 13.16
C GLY A 117 -2.39 8.33 14.45
N THR A 118 -2.98 7.24 14.93
CA THR A 118 -2.49 6.49 16.09
C THR A 118 -1.49 5.41 15.63
N GLU A 119 -0.32 5.37 16.26
CA GLU A 119 0.65 4.30 16.03
C GLU A 119 0.10 2.96 16.55
N VAL A 120 0.33 1.89 15.80
CA VAL A 120 0.08 0.52 16.23
C VAL A 120 1.41 -0.22 16.26
N ILE A 121 1.82 -0.64 17.44
CA ILE A 121 3.03 -1.42 17.69
C ILE A 121 2.66 -2.90 17.61
N VAL A 122 3.34 -3.65 16.74
CA VAL A 122 3.08 -5.06 16.52
C VAL A 122 3.97 -5.92 17.40
N GLY A 123 3.37 -6.87 18.10
CA GLY A 123 4.04 -7.96 18.81
C GLY A 123 3.71 -9.32 18.18
N GLY A 124 4.31 -10.40 18.71
CA GLY A 124 4.11 -11.75 18.19
C GLY A 124 5.03 -12.05 17.01
N LYS A 125 4.50 -12.70 15.96
CA LYS A 125 5.30 -13.17 14.81
C LYS A 125 6.00 -12.03 14.05
N ASN A 126 5.32 -10.90 13.92
CA ASN A 126 5.84 -9.71 13.21
C ASN A 126 6.31 -8.63 14.19
N ALA A 127 6.90 -9.03 15.32
CA ALA A 127 7.40 -8.09 16.31
C ALA A 127 8.44 -7.13 15.69
N GLY A 128 8.24 -5.83 15.92
CA GLY A 128 9.07 -4.77 15.36
C GLY A 128 8.38 -3.95 14.27
N ASP A 129 7.34 -4.50 13.64
CA ASP A 129 6.51 -3.76 12.69
C ASP A 129 5.70 -2.67 13.40
N ARG A 130 5.48 -1.56 12.67
CA ARG A 130 4.70 -0.41 13.13
C ARG A 130 3.76 0.04 12.03
N TYR A 131 2.51 0.32 12.39
CA TYR A 131 1.50 0.87 11.48
C TYR A 131 0.94 2.17 12.03
N ARG A 132 0.20 2.90 11.19
CA ARG A 132 -0.60 4.06 11.58
C ARG A 132 -2.04 3.87 11.13
N ILE A 133 -3.00 4.14 12.01
CA ILE A 133 -4.45 4.08 11.72
C ILE A 133 -5.18 5.36 12.12
#